data_AF-A0AAW6Q454-F1
#
_entry.id   AF-A0AAW6Q454-F1
#
_cell.length_a   1.000
_cell.length_b   1.000
_cell.length_c   1.000
_cell.angle_alpha   90.00
_cell.angle_beta   90.00
_cell.angle_gamma   90.00
#
_symmetry.space_group_name_H-M   'P 1'
#
loop_
_entity.id
_entity.type
_entity.pdbx_description
1 polymer ?
#
loop_
_entity_poly.entity_id
_entity_poly.type
_entity_poly.pdbx_seq_one_letter_code
_entity_poly.pdbx_strand_id
1 'polypeptide(L)'
;MDNLGDAIQATFSKHFIDVGTCPQCGARLFVPKARTDIGGACPTCGYIDSNKHAVRTDEDWTLEANKNDQINYFMSNSIIPGLNMMSNTFKTMKMTPELNNVVGVAKGIAGRMAKHNHRPIHSLFTGASGRGKTHAAISIINEVWRLTNYQYKFIFIDYPLFVSMQQQAINDKDAAKLINKVMYEIRDEKGKGADCVVIDDLGTEPQMANDWNSSKFNEIMRAREDKDIIITTNLAAEKIADKYNDQTMSRLRKFAKGNFINFGETIPDYRRAM
;
A
#
# COMPACT_ATOMS: atom_id res chain seq x y z
N MET A 1 33.98 38.25 -41.80
CA MET A 1 33.50 38.82 -40.53
C MET A 1 32.55 37.82 -39.96
N ASP A 2 33.01 37.00 -39.01
CA ASP A 2 32.12 36.07 -38.31
C ASP A 2 31.08 36.91 -37.57
N ASN A 3 29.82 36.73 -37.96
CA ASN A 3 28.70 37.42 -37.37
C ASN A 3 28.65 37.03 -35.87
N LEU A 4 28.62 38.03 -35.00
CA LEU A 4 28.58 37.85 -33.55
C LEU A 4 27.46 36.88 -33.10
N GLY A 5 26.34 36.86 -33.81
CA GLY A 5 25.24 35.92 -33.62
C GLY A 5 25.62 34.47 -33.89
N ASP A 6 26.41 34.18 -34.92
CA ASP A 6 26.86 32.82 -35.25
C ASP A 6 27.85 32.30 -34.19
N ALA A 7 28.73 33.18 -33.69
CA ALA A 7 29.65 32.85 -32.59
C ALA A 7 28.92 32.59 -31.26
N ILE A 8 27.87 33.38 -30.95
CA ILE A 8 27.02 33.17 -29.77
C ILE A 8 26.25 31.85 -29.90
N GLN A 9 25.66 31.56 -31.06
CA GLN A 9 24.88 30.34 -31.29
C GLN A 9 25.76 29.08 -31.21
N ALA A 10 26.98 29.13 -31.75
CA ALA A 10 27.97 28.06 -31.65
C ALA A 10 28.40 27.81 -30.19
N THR A 11 28.62 28.88 -29.42
CA THR A 11 28.99 28.79 -28.01
C THR A 11 27.84 28.25 -27.15
N PHE A 12 26.61 28.68 -27.42
CA PHE A 12 25.42 28.26 -26.69
C PHE A 12 25.13 26.76 -26.91
N SER A 13 25.17 26.31 -28.17
CA SER A 13 24.99 24.90 -28.54
C SER A 13 26.10 23.98 -28.00
N LYS A 14 27.29 24.54 -27.73
CA LYS A 14 28.40 23.80 -27.10
C LYS A 14 28.13 23.48 -25.64
N HIS A 15 27.41 24.34 -24.90
CA HIS A 15 27.24 24.22 -23.45
C HIS A 15 25.84 23.78 -23.00
N PHE A 16 24.82 23.98 -23.83
CA PHE A 16 23.42 23.73 -23.49
C PHE A 16 22.77 22.71 -24.43
N ILE A 17 21.74 22.03 -23.92
CA ILE A 17 20.89 21.08 -24.65
C ILE A 17 19.50 21.71 -24.74
N ASP A 18 18.95 21.76 -25.94
CA ASP A 18 17.53 22.08 -26.16
C ASP A 18 16.67 20.89 -25.78
N VAL A 19 15.70 21.11 -24.89
CA VAL A 19 14.91 20.06 -24.23
C VAL A 19 13.40 20.26 -24.40
N GLY A 20 12.99 21.16 -25.30
CA GLY A 20 11.58 21.33 -25.66
C GLY A 20 11.09 22.77 -25.60
N THR A 21 9.76 22.92 -25.58
CA THR A 21 9.08 24.21 -25.68
C THR A 21 8.53 24.65 -24.31
N CYS A 22 8.72 25.92 -23.97
CA CYS A 22 8.23 26.54 -22.75
C CYS A 22 6.70 26.64 -22.77
N PRO A 23 5.99 26.11 -21.74
CA PRO A 23 4.53 26.14 -21.70
C PRO A 23 3.96 27.55 -21.45
N GLN A 24 4.77 28.50 -20.99
CA GLN A 24 4.29 29.87 -20.71
C GLN A 24 4.39 30.82 -21.90
N CYS A 25 5.44 30.72 -22.71
CA CYS A 25 5.71 31.70 -23.78
C CYS A 25 6.10 31.08 -25.13
N GLY A 26 6.19 29.75 -25.24
CA GLY A 26 6.53 29.07 -26.49
C GLY A 26 8.00 29.13 -26.91
N ALA A 27 8.88 29.81 -26.15
CA ALA A 27 10.32 29.79 -26.38
C ALA A 27 10.96 28.42 -26.05
N ARG A 28 12.20 28.16 -26.47
CA ARG A 28 12.89 26.90 -26.17
C ARG A 28 13.40 26.84 -24.72
N LEU A 29 13.35 25.65 -24.13
CA LEU A 29 13.92 25.33 -22.83
C LEU A 29 15.31 24.75 -22.99
N PHE A 30 16.23 25.12 -22.09
CA PHE A 30 17.62 24.68 -22.14
C PHE A 30 18.12 24.14 -20.81
N VAL A 31 18.95 23.10 -20.88
CA VAL A 31 19.65 22.50 -19.74
C VAL A 31 21.16 22.52 -19.99
N PRO A 32 22.01 22.83 -18.99
CA PRO A 32 23.46 22.71 -19.15
C PRO A 32 23.88 21.26 -19.38
N LYS A 33 24.75 21.01 -20.36
CA LYS A 33 25.29 19.65 -20.62
C LYS A 33 25.99 19.03 -19.41
N ALA A 34 26.58 19.85 -18.54
CA ALA A 34 27.25 19.39 -17.32
C ALA A 34 26.28 18.99 -16.19
N ARG A 35 24.98 19.34 -16.29
CA ARG A 35 23.96 19.15 -15.26
C ARG A 35 22.63 18.79 -15.92
N THR A 36 22.53 17.58 -16.48
CA THR A 36 21.28 17.08 -17.09
C THR A 36 20.26 16.61 -16.06
N ASP A 37 20.59 16.69 -14.77
CA ASP A 37 19.77 16.29 -13.62
C ASP A 37 18.76 17.35 -13.16
N ILE A 38 18.82 18.56 -13.75
CA ILE A 38 17.97 19.69 -13.40
C ILE A 38 16.89 19.94 -14.45
N GLY A 39 15.85 20.66 -14.03
CA GLY A 39 14.86 21.27 -14.90
C GLY A 39 15.47 22.27 -15.87
N GLY A 40 15.01 22.27 -17.10
CA GLY A 40 15.43 23.25 -18.09
C GLY A 40 14.73 24.57 -17.88
N ALA A 41 15.48 25.60 -18.17
CA ALA A 41 15.10 26.97 -17.95
C ALA A 41 14.76 27.64 -19.28
N CYS A 42 13.71 28.47 -19.26
CA CYS A 42 13.37 29.36 -20.35
C CYS A 42 14.19 30.65 -20.23
N PRO A 43 15.09 30.96 -21.17
CA PRO A 43 15.88 32.19 -21.10
C PRO A 43 15.04 33.45 -21.37
N THR A 44 13.83 33.30 -21.91
CA THR A 44 12.94 34.41 -22.28
C THR A 44 12.06 34.88 -21.13
N CYS A 45 11.46 33.95 -20.38
CA CYS A 45 10.50 34.29 -19.31
C CYS A 45 10.90 33.80 -17.92
N GLY A 46 12.01 33.08 -17.79
CA GLY A 46 12.49 32.57 -16.51
C GLY A 46 11.75 31.33 -15.97
N TYR A 47 10.81 30.75 -16.72
CA TYR A 47 10.18 29.47 -16.36
C TYR A 47 11.23 28.36 -16.19
N ILE A 48 11.10 27.56 -15.12
CA ILE A 48 11.96 26.40 -14.85
C ILE A 48 11.07 25.15 -14.78
N ASP A 49 11.36 24.15 -15.60
CA ASP A 49 10.62 22.88 -15.60
C ASP A 49 11.02 22.01 -14.39
N SER A 50 10.24 22.03 -13.32
CA SER A 50 10.50 21.21 -12.13
C SER A 50 10.48 19.70 -12.38
N ASN A 51 9.97 19.24 -13.54
CA ASN A 51 9.83 17.83 -13.90
C ASN A 51 11.00 17.28 -14.73
N LYS A 52 12.11 18.03 -14.87
CA LYS A 52 13.37 17.58 -15.47
C LYS A 52 13.25 17.07 -16.92
N HIS A 53 12.33 17.60 -17.73
CA HIS A 53 12.14 17.15 -19.12
C HIS A 53 11.91 15.66 -19.31
N ALA A 54 11.41 14.96 -18.28
CA ALA A 54 10.93 13.61 -18.49
C ALA A 54 9.78 13.69 -19.49
N VAL A 55 10.03 13.29 -20.74
CA VAL A 55 8.98 13.09 -21.73
C VAL A 55 8.17 11.90 -21.22
N ARG A 56 7.09 12.21 -20.51
CA ARG A 56 6.17 11.21 -19.98
C ARG A 56 5.38 10.64 -21.14
N THR A 57 5.47 9.33 -21.28
CA THR A 57 4.65 8.55 -22.21
C THR A 57 3.20 8.51 -21.73
N ASP A 58 2.26 8.13 -22.60
CA ASP A 58 0.87 7.90 -22.18
C ASP A 58 0.78 6.79 -21.12
N GLU A 59 1.69 5.81 -21.18
CA GLU A 59 1.85 4.79 -20.16
C GLU A 59 2.28 5.38 -18.81
N ASP A 60 3.21 6.34 -18.78
CA ASP A 60 3.64 7.01 -17.55
C ASP A 60 2.49 7.80 -16.90
N TRP A 61 1.71 8.52 -17.71
CA TRP A 61 0.53 9.25 -17.23
C TRP A 61 -0.55 8.31 -16.71
N THR A 62 -0.80 7.20 -17.41
CA THR A 62 -1.77 6.18 -16.98
C THR A 62 -1.33 5.55 -15.66
N LEU A 63 -0.04 5.23 -15.51
CA LEU A 63 0.49 4.68 -14.27
C LEU A 63 0.38 5.67 -13.10
N GLU A 64 0.68 6.94 -13.33
CA GLU A 64 0.56 7.98 -12.30
C GLU A 64 -0.91 8.21 -11.89
N ALA A 65 -1.83 8.21 -12.85
CA ALA A 65 -3.26 8.29 -12.60
C ALA A 65 -3.75 7.10 -11.76
N ASN A 66 -3.47 5.86 -12.18
CA ASN A 66 -3.83 4.65 -11.43
C ASN A 66 -3.25 4.67 -10.00
N LYS A 67 -1.99 5.11 -9.87
CA LYS A 67 -1.34 5.25 -8.57
C LYS A 67 -2.06 6.25 -7.67
N ASN A 68 -2.38 7.44 -8.18
CA ASN A 68 -3.09 8.46 -7.43
C ASN A 68 -4.49 7.97 -7.03
N ASP A 69 -5.21 7.32 -7.95
CA ASP A 69 -6.53 6.75 -7.69
C ASP A 69 -6.48 5.69 -6.59
N GLN A 70 -5.50 4.78 -6.62
CA GLN A 70 -5.38 3.76 -5.58
C GLN A 70 -4.94 4.30 -4.23
N ILE A 71 -4.00 5.25 -4.21
CA ILE A 71 -3.60 5.89 -2.96
C ILE A 71 -4.81 6.62 -2.37
N ASN A 72 -5.56 7.37 -3.17
CA ASN A 72 -6.77 8.07 -2.72
C ASN A 72 -7.85 7.11 -2.23
N TYR A 73 -8.08 6.01 -2.96
CA TYR A 73 -9.02 4.96 -2.54
C TYR A 73 -8.59 4.35 -1.21
N PHE A 74 -7.33 3.93 -1.08
CA PHE A 74 -6.78 3.35 0.13
C PHE A 74 -6.93 4.32 1.31
N MET A 75 -6.50 5.57 1.13
CA MET A 75 -6.54 6.61 2.16
C MET A 75 -7.96 6.95 2.62
N SER A 76 -8.92 6.92 1.70
CA SER A 76 -10.30 7.31 1.98
C SER A 76 -11.17 6.17 2.54
N ASN A 77 -10.70 4.93 2.42
CA ASN A 77 -11.45 3.71 2.73
C ASN A 77 -10.71 2.76 3.68
N SER A 78 -9.60 3.19 4.27
CA SER A 78 -8.82 2.43 5.26
C SER A 78 -8.84 3.11 6.62
N ILE A 79 -8.64 2.31 7.66
CA ILE A 79 -8.45 2.76 9.03
C ILE A 79 -7.02 2.38 9.40
N ILE A 80 -6.14 3.38 9.40
CA ILE A 80 -4.71 3.21 9.63
C ILE A 80 -4.28 4.07 10.83
N PRO A 81 -3.32 3.62 11.66
CA PRO A 81 -2.83 4.38 12.80
C PRO A 81 -1.85 5.50 12.38
N GLY A 82 -1.29 5.45 11.17
CA GLY A 82 -0.41 6.50 10.66
C GLY A 82 0.10 6.24 9.24
N LEU A 83 0.46 7.31 8.53
CA LEU A 83 0.91 7.26 7.12
C LEU A 83 2.32 6.71 6.93
N ASN A 84 3.16 6.81 7.96
CA ASN A 84 4.56 6.38 7.91
C ASN A 84 4.72 4.91 7.52
N MET A 85 3.76 4.06 7.88
CA MET A 85 3.79 2.63 7.53
C MET A 85 3.78 2.38 6.02
N MET A 86 3.26 3.31 5.21
CA MET A 86 3.19 3.14 3.75
C MET A 86 4.57 3.08 3.08
N SER A 87 5.62 3.54 3.78
CA SER A 87 7.02 3.40 3.35
C SER A 87 7.58 1.98 3.52
N ASN A 88 6.84 1.08 4.18
CA ASN A 88 7.26 -0.30 4.41
C ASN A 88 7.26 -1.11 3.12
N THR A 89 8.43 -1.63 2.75
CA THR A 89 8.60 -2.55 1.63
C THR A 89 9.43 -3.74 2.07
N PHE A 90 9.45 -4.82 1.27
CA PHE A 90 10.34 -5.95 1.55
C PHE A 90 11.82 -5.56 1.59
N LYS A 91 12.22 -4.45 0.96
CA LYS A 91 13.59 -3.93 0.97
C LYS A 91 13.93 -3.20 2.27
N THR A 92 12.94 -2.63 2.96
CA THR A 92 13.15 -1.89 4.21
C THR A 92 13.07 -2.79 5.46
N MET A 93 12.78 -4.09 5.28
CA MET A 93 12.86 -5.06 6.37
C MET A 93 14.32 -5.41 6.69
N LYS A 94 14.67 -5.41 7.97
CA LYS A 94 16.00 -5.82 8.44
C LYS A 94 16.15 -7.33 8.35
N MET A 95 16.63 -7.83 7.21
CA MET A 95 16.69 -9.26 6.92
C MET A 95 17.56 -10.04 7.90
N THR A 96 17.01 -11.13 8.44
CA THR A 96 17.74 -12.21 9.14
C THR A 96 17.51 -13.52 8.39
N PRO A 97 18.34 -14.57 8.60
CA PRO A 97 18.13 -15.88 7.98
C PRO A 97 16.70 -16.43 8.16
N GLU A 98 16.12 -16.24 9.34
CA GLU A 98 14.77 -16.70 9.69
C GLU A 98 13.69 -15.85 9.01
N LEU A 99 13.91 -14.53 8.94
CA LEU A 99 13.01 -13.61 8.25
C LEU A 99 13.02 -13.81 6.72
N ASN A 100 14.12 -14.30 6.13
CA ASN A 100 14.19 -14.59 4.70
C ASN A 100 13.09 -15.56 4.24
N ASN A 101 12.83 -16.62 5.01
CA ASN A 101 11.80 -17.60 4.67
C ASN A 101 10.40 -16.96 4.71
N VAL A 102 10.11 -16.22 5.79
CA VAL A 102 8.87 -15.47 5.98
C VAL A 102 8.63 -14.48 4.83
N VAL A 103 9.65 -13.71 4.45
CA VAL A 103 9.59 -12.76 3.33
C VAL A 103 9.44 -13.48 1.99
N GLY A 104 10.06 -14.65 1.81
CA GLY A 104 9.89 -15.49 0.63
C GLY A 104 8.43 -15.90 0.42
N VAL A 105 7.77 -16.39 1.48
CA VAL A 105 6.34 -16.74 1.45
C VAL A 105 5.48 -15.50 1.17
N ALA A 106 5.74 -14.37 1.83
CA ALA A 106 5.02 -13.12 1.62
C ALA A 106 5.15 -12.58 0.18
N LYS A 107 6.35 -12.61 -0.41
CA LYS A 107 6.55 -12.30 -1.83
C LYS A 107 5.79 -13.25 -2.75
N GLY A 108 5.77 -14.55 -2.40
CA GLY A 108 4.98 -15.54 -3.11
C GLY A 108 3.48 -15.25 -3.08
N ILE A 109 2.95 -14.77 -1.95
CA ILE A 109 1.56 -14.31 -1.82
C ILE A 109 1.32 -13.11 -2.76
N ALA A 110 2.14 -12.07 -2.67
CA ALA A 110 2.01 -10.88 -3.52
C ALA A 110 2.05 -11.24 -5.02
N GLY A 111 2.98 -12.10 -5.44
CA GLY A 111 3.09 -12.56 -6.82
C GLY A 111 1.90 -13.40 -7.29
N ARG A 112 1.16 -14.07 -6.40
CA ARG A 112 -0.09 -14.75 -6.74
C ARG A 112 -1.27 -13.78 -6.84
N MET A 113 -1.40 -12.86 -5.89
CA MET A 113 -2.42 -11.81 -5.90
C MET A 113 -2.33 -10.93 -7.15
N ALA A 114 -1.12 -10.68 -7.65
CA ALA A 114 -0.91 -9.88 -8.85
C ALA A 114 -1.33 -10.56 -10.17
N LYS A 115 -1.65 -11.87 -10.16
CA LYS A 115 -2.07 -12.58 -11.38
C LYS A 115 -3.56 -12.34 -11.66
N HIS A 116 -3.92 -12.07 -12.90
CA HIS A 116 -5.34 -11.99 -13.27
C HIS A 116 -6.10 -13.28 -12.91
N ASN A 117 -7.31 -13.13 -12.37
CA ASN A 117 -8.21 -14.22 -11.99
C ASN A 117 -7.56 -15.31 -11.12
N HIS A 118 -6.66 -14.93 -10.21
CA HIS A 118 -6.11 -15.87 -9.25
C HIS A 118 -7.22 -16.41 -8.33
N ARG A 119 -7.02 -17.61 -7.80
CA ARG A 119 -7.89 -18.16 -6.74
C ARG A 119 -7.79 -17.26 -5.50
N PRO A 120 -8.88 -17.03 -4.75
CA PRO A 120 -8.82 -16.26 -3.51
C PRO A 120 -7.73 -16.74 -2.57
N ILE A 121 -7.13 -15.81 -1.83
CA ILE A 121 -6.02 -16.01 -0.91
C ILE A 121 -6.44 -15.48 0.45
N HIS A 122 -6.55 -16.40 1.42
CA HIS A 122 -6.65 -16.04 2.82
C HIS A 122 -5.29 -16.22 3.46
N SER A 123 -4.73 -15.18 4.05
CA SER A 123 -3.42 -15.22 4.70
C SER A 123 -3.55 -14.90 6.18
N LEU A 124 -2.79 -15.60 7.01
CA LEU A 124 -2.76 -15.37 8.45
C LEU A 124 -1.31 -15.33 8.93
N PHE A 125 -0.94 -14.19 9.51
CA PHE A 125 0.39 -13.91 10.03
C PHE A 125 0.33 -13.90 11.55
N THR A 126 0.98 -14.86 12.19
CA THR A 126 1.00 -15.01 13.65
C THR A 126 2.38 -14.71 14.22
N GLY A 127 2.45 -14.41 15.52
CA GLY A 127 3.71 -14.22 16.24
C GLY A 127 3.66 -12.99 17.13
N ALA A 128 4.56 -12.89 18.12
CA ALA A 128 4.53 -11.79 19.09
C ALA A 128 4.73 -10.40 18.44
N SER A 129 4.47 -9.36 19.24
CA SER A 129 4.59 -7.96 18.82
C SER A 129 6.01 -7.62 18.36
N GLY A 130 6.13 -6.65 17.46
CA GLY A 130 7.43 -6.11 17.04
C GLY A 130 8.25 -6.95 16.06
N ARG A 131 7.74 -8.11 15.60
CA ARG A 131 8.47 -9.01 14.67
C ARG A 131 8.26 -8.75 13.18
N GLY A 132 7.50 -7.70 12.81
CA GLY A 132 7.37 -7.27 11.41
C GLY A 132 6.15 -7.82 10.63
N LYS A 133 5.11 -8.31 11.30
CA LYS A 133 3.86 -8.79 10.65
C LYS A 133 3.17 -7.69 9.82
N THR A 134 2.86 -6.55 10.44
CA THR A 134 2.28 -5.37 9.77
C THR A 134 3.18 -4.88 8.64
N HIS A 135 4.50 -4.86 8.85
CA HIS A 135 5.48 -4.48 7.83
C HIS A 135 5.39 -5.41 6.61
N ALA A 136 5.30 -6.72 6.83
CA ALA A 136 5.14 -7.69 5.75
C ALA A 136 3.79 -7.52 5.02
N ALA A 137 2.69 -7.27 5.74
CA ALA A 137 1.39 -7.02 5.13
C ALA A 137 1.39 -5.76 4.24
N ILE A 138 1.94 -4.64 4.71
CA ILE A 138 2.11 -3.43 3.89
C ILE A 138 3.08 -3.66 2.72
N SER A 139 4.13 -4.47 2.93
CA SER A 139 5.05 -4.83 1.86
C SER A 139 4.38 -5.64 0.75
N ILE A 140 3.42 -6.50 1.10
CA ILE A 140 2.58 -7.21 0.12
C ILE A 140 1.74 -6.19 -0.67
N ILE A 141 1.07 -5.24 0.00
CA ILE A 141 0.27 -4.19 -0.66
C ILE A 141 1.13 -3.45 -1.69
N ASN A 142 2.29 -2.94 -1.26
CA ASN A 142 3.20 -2.18 -2.11
C ASN A 142 3.74 -3.00 -3.28
N GLU A 143 4.04 -4.29 -3.07
CA GLU A 143 4.52 -5.17 -4.13
C GLU A 143 3.40 -5.54 -5.11
N VAL A 144 2.18 -5.79 -4.65
CA VAL A 144 1.03 -6.05 -5.54
C VAL A 144 0.72 -4.81 -6.37
N TRP A 145 0.69 -3.61 -5.78
CA TRP A 145 0.54 -2.37 -6.55
C TRP A 145 1.63 -2.20 -7.61
N ARG A 146 2.89 -2.48 -7.27
CA ARG A 146 3.99 -2.44 -8.22
C ARG A 146 3.80 -3.44 -9.38
N LEU A 147 3.38 -4.67 -9.07
CA LEU A 147 3.21 -5.74 -10.06
C LEU A 147 1.97 -5.56 -10.93
N THR A 148 0.97 -4.84 -10.45
CA THR A 148 -0.33 -4.63 -11.12
C THR A 148 -0.49 -3.24 -11.71
N ASN A 149 0.56 -2.40 -11.73
CA ASN A 149 0.47 -1.00 -12.14
C ASN A 149 -0.65 -0.23 -11.41
N TYR A 150 -0.78 -0.48 -10.10
CA TYR A 150 -1.80 0.11 -9.23
C TYR A 150 -3.25 -0.17 -9.69
N GLN A 151 -3.53 -1.39 -10.18
CA GLN A 151 -4.89 -1.77 -10.58
C GLN A 151 -5.60 -2.65 -9.55
N TYR A 152 -4.98 -2.88 -8.39
CA TYR A 152 -5.51 -3.74 -7.32
C TYR A 152 -5.88 -2.90 -6.09
N LYS A 153 -7.14 -2.95 -5.66
CA LYS A 153 -7.68 -2.17 -4.54
C LYS A 153 -7.46 -2.84 -3.20
N PHE A 154 -6.81 -2.14 -2.29
CA PHE A 154 -6.63 -2.57 -0.90
C PHE A 154 -7.43 -1.70 0.07
N ILE A 155 -7.95 -2.34 1.12
CA ILE A 155 -8.36 -1.68 2.36
C ILE A 155 -7.50 -2.23 3.49
N PHE A 156 -7.01 -1.35 4.35
CA PHE A 156 -6.32 -1.72 5.58
C PHE A 156 -7.15 -1.32 6.79
N ILE A 157 -7.25 -2.22 7.75
CA ILE A 157 -7.97 -1.99 9.00
C ILE A 157 -7.03 -2.34 10.15
N ASP A 158 -6.55 -1.33 10.85
CA ASP A 158 -6.08 -1.50 12.22
C ASP A 158 -7.28 -1.87 13.09
N TYR A 159 -7.33 -3.12 13.50
CA TYR A 159 -8.51 -3.68 14.12
C TYR A 159 -8.82 -3.06 15.50
N PRO A 160 -7.83 -2.82 16.39
CA PRO A 160 -8.06 -2.09 17.63
C PRO A 160 -8.62 -0.68 17.44
N LEU A 161 -8.09 0.08 16.46
CA LEU A 161 -8.59 1.41 16.12
C LEU A 161 -10.01 1.34 15.56
N PHE A 162 -10.30 0.38 14.68
CA PHE A 162 -11.65 0.17 14.15
C PHE A 162 -12.68 -0.09 15.25
N VAL A 163 -12.37 -0.95 16.22
CA VAL A 163 -13.24 -1.22 17.38
C VAL A 163 -13.47 0.05 18.20
N SER A 164 -12.41 0.82 18.45
CA SER A 164 -12.50 2.08 19.19
C SER A 164 -13.37 3.11 18.47
N MET A 165 -13.23 3.24 17.15
CA MET A 165 -14.05 4.12 16.31
C MET A 165 -15.51 3.67 16.28
N GLN A 166 -15.80 2.36 16.30
CA GLN A 166 -17.18 1.86 16.38
C GLN A 166 -17.88 2.26 17.67
N GLN A 167 -17.17 2.28 18.80
CA GLN A 167 -17.73 2.77 20.06
C GLN A 167 -18.00 4.27 19.99
N GLN A 168 -17.08 5.04 19.40
CA GLN A 168 -17.27 6.49 19.20
C GLN A 168 -18.46 6.79 18.28
N ALA A 169 -18.66 5.98 17.22
CA ALA A 169 -19.74 6.14 16.25
C ALA A 169 -21.16 6.06 16.83
N ILE A 170 -21.33 5.58 18.07
CA ILE A 170 -22.61 5.63 18.78
C ILE A 170 -23.07 7.08 18.98
N ASN A 171 -22.12 7.99 19.23
CA ASN A 171 -22.38 9.41 19.52
C ASN A 171 -21.79 10.36 18.45
N ASP A 172 -20.95 9.86 17.55
CA ASP A 172 -20.30 10.64 16.50
C ASP A 172 -20.77 10.18 15.10
N LYS A 173 -21.50 11.06 14.42
CA LYS A 173 -22.03 10.80 13.07
C LYS A 173 -20.95 10.68 12.01
N ASP A 174 -19.83 11.38 12.16
CA ASP A 174 -18.76 11.34 11.16
C ASP A 174 -17.92 10.07 11.30
N ALA A 175 -17.66 9.62 12.54
CA ALA A 175 -17.14 8.28 12.79
C ALA A 175 -18.07 7.19 12.22
N ALA A 176 -19.38 7.31 12.42
CA ALA A 176 -20.36 6.38 11.86
C ALA A 176 -20.35 6.36 10.33
N LYS A 177 -20.30 7.52 9.67
CA LYS A 177 -20.20 7.63 8.20
C LYS A 177 -18.94 6.94 7.68
N LEU A 178 -17.79 7.18 8.31
CA LEU A 178 -16.52 6.58 7.90
C LEU A 178 -16.58 5.05 8.01
N ILE A 179 -17.07 4.52 9.12
CA ILE A 179 -17.19 3.07 9.33
C ILE A 179 -18.15 2.44 8.32
N ASN A 180 -19.31 3.07 8.09
CA ASN A 180 -20.28 2.57 7.11
C ASN A 180 -19.70 2.57 5.70
N LYS A 181 -18.94 3.61 5.34
CA LYS A 181 -18.24 3.69 4.06
C LYS A 181 -17.20 2.57 3.90
N VAL A 182 -16.34 2.38 4.90
CA VAL A 182 -15.32 1.32 4.90
C VAL A 182 -15.98 -0.07 4.77
N MET A 183 -17.04 -0.34 5.55
CA MET A 183 -17.76 -1.60 5.50
C MET A 183 -18.47 -1.84 4.17
N TYR A 184 -19.01 -0.80 3.54
CA TYR A 184 -19.61 -0.90 2.21
C TYR A 184 -18.58 -1.35 1.16
N GLU A 185 -17.37 -0.78 1.18
CA GLU A 185 -16.29 -1.17 0.27
C GLU A 185 -15.73 -2.59 0.56
N ILE A 186 -15.74 -3.03 1.83
CA ILE A 186 -15.35 -4.39 2.22
C ILE A 186 -16.34 -5.42 1.69
N ARG A 187 -17.65 -5.17 1.85
CA ARG A 187 -18.72 -6.05 1.38
C ARG A 187 -18.74 -6.16 -0.13
N ASP A 188 -18.37 -5.08 -0.81
CA ASP A 188 -18.30 -5.03 -2.27
C ASP A 188 -19.59 -5.55 -2.93
N GLU A 189 -20.73 -5.00 -2.48
CA GLU A 189 -22.06 -5.42 -2.91
C GLU A 189 -22.32 -5.12 -4.40
N LYS A 190 -21.51 -4.26 -5.03
CA LYS A 190 -21.65 -3.84 -6.44
C LYS A 190 -20.48 -4.30 -7.34
N GLY A 191 -19.57 -5.14 -6.85
CA GLY A 191 -18.37 -5.56 -7.60
C GLY A 191 -17.37 -4.43 -7.90
N LYS A 192 -17.35 -3.38 -7.08
CA LYS A 192 -16.49 -2.19 -7.19
C LYS A 192 -15.62 -1.90 -5.95
N GLY A 193 -15.79 -2.66 -4.88
CA GLY A 193 -15.10 -2.53 -3.61
C GLY A 193 -13.68 -3.09 -3.63
N ALA A 194 -13.16 -3.46 -2.46
CA ALA A 194 -11.77 -3.87 -2.34
C ALA A 194 -11.50 -5.26 -2.92
N ASP A 195 -10.38 -5.41 -3.63
CA ASP A 195 -9.88 -6.70 -4.11
C ASP A 195 -9.29 -7.51 -2.95
N CYS A 196 -8.58 -6.86 -2.02
CA CYS A 196 -8.10 -7.45 -0.76
C CYS A 196 -8.37 -6.54 0.45
N VAL A 197 -8.68 -7.17 1.59
CA VAL A 197 -8.78 -6.49 2.89
C VAL A 197 -7.66 -6.98 3.80
N VAL A 198 -6.95 -6.05 4.46
CA VAL A 198 -5.97 -6.36 5.49
C VAL A 198 -6.58 -6.05 6.86
N ILE A 199 -6.62 -7.04 7.74
CA ILE A 199 -7.02 -6.90 9.15
C ILE A 199 -5.76 -7.03 10.00
N ASP A 200 -5.29 -5.91 10.54
CA ASP A 200 -4.04 -5.84 11.30
C ASP A 200 -4.28 -5.91 12.80
N ASP A 201 -3.34 -6.57 13.50
CA ASP A 201 -3.28 -6.74 14.95
C ASP A 201 -4.58 -7.29 15.58
N LEU A 202 -5.24 -8.22 14.88
CA LEU A 202 -6.41 -8.94 15.35
C LEU A 202 -6.10 -9.65 16.68
N GLY A 203 -6.98 -9.51 17.65
CA GLY A 203 -6.88 -10.17 18.94
C GLY A 203 -6.24 -9.33 20.05
N THR A 204 -5.78 -8.12 19.75
CA THR A 204 -5.18 -7.17 20.74
C THR A 204 -6.18 -6.17 21.32
N GLU A 205 -7.40 -6.15 20.81
CA GLU A 205 -8.48 -5.28 21.25
C GLU A 205 -8.98 -5.58 22.68
N PRO A 206 -9.58 -4.59 23.38
CA PRO A 206 -10.02 -4.74 24.78
C PRO A 206 -11.03 -5.89 24.97
N GLN A 207 -10.83 -6.71 26.01
CA GLN A 207 -11.70 -7.86 26.31
C GLN A 207 -13.16 -7.47 26.57
N MET A 208 -13.41 -6.25 27.04
CA MET A 208 -14.76 -5.73 27.31
C MET A 208 -15.63 -5.55 26.05
N ALA A 209 -15.05 -5.69 24.85
CA ALA A 209 -15.76 -5.58 23.57
C ALA A 209 -15.91 -6.93 22.85
N ASN A 210 -15.60 -8.06 23.49
CA ASN A 210 -15.45 -9.38 22.85
C ASN A 210 -16.63 -9.82 21.95
N ASP A 211 -17.88 -9.64 22.39
CA ASP A 211 -19.05 -10.06 21.61
C ASP A 211 -19.23 -9.22 20.35
N TRP A 212 -19.04 -7.90 20.47
CA TRP A 212 -19.12 -6.96 19.37
C TRP A 212 -17.97 -7.18 18.37
N ASN A 213 -16.76 -7.38 18.87
CA ASN A 213 -15.56 -7.65 18.07
C ASN A 213 -15.76 -8.93 17.25
N SER A 214 -16.15 -10.02 17.91
CA SER A 214 -16.40 -11.30 17.25
C SER A 214 -17.47 -11.18 16.18
N SER A 215 -18.58 -10.48 16.46
CA SER A 215 -19.65 -10.24 15.49
C SER A 215 -19.16 -9.51 14.23
N LYS A 216 -18.38 -8.43 14.41
CA LYS A 216 -17.90 -7.62 13.28
C LYS A 216 -16.80 -8.31 12.47
N PHE A 217 -15.90 -9.02 13.13
CA PHE A 217 -14.93 -9.85 12.43
C PHE A 217 -15.63 -10.96 11.64
N ASN A 218 -16.65 -11.60 12.20
CA ASN A 218 -17.46 -12.60 11.49
C ASN A 218 -18.16 -11.99 10.26
N GLU A 219 -18.68 -10.76 10.37
CA GLU A 219 -19.28 -10.04 9.24
C GLU A 219 -18.26 -9.82 8.10
N ILE A 220 -17.06 -9.33 8.43
CA ILE A 220 -15.97 -9.16 7.47
C ILE A 220 -15.61 -10.51 6.82
N MET A 221 -15.42 -11.56 7.62
CA MET A 221 -15.07 -12.88 7.10
C MET A 221 -16.15 -13.50 6.20
N ARG A 222 -17.43 -13.19 6.43
CA ARG A 222 -18.53 -13.58 5.53
C ARG A 222 -18.47 -12.80 4.22
N ALA A 223 -18.29 -11.48 4.29
CA ALA A 223 -18.17 -10.62 3.10
C ALA A 223 -16.96 -10.98 2.23
N ARG A 224 -15.88 -11.46 2.86
CA ARG A 224 -14.62 -11.80 2.21
C ARG A 224 -14.42 -13.29 1.99
N GLU A 225 -15.47 -14.10 2.10
CA GLU A 225 -15.33 -15.57 2.07
C GLU A 225 -14.67 -16.09 0.77
N ASP A 226 -14.93 -15.43 -0.36
CA ASP A 226 -14.40 -15.76 -1.69
C ASP A 226 -13.54 -14.65 -2.28
N LYS A 227 -12.89 -13.85 -1.42
CA LYS A 227 -12.02 -12.73 -1.82
C LYS A 227 -10.75 -12.71 -0.98
N ASP A 228 -9.78 -11.92 -1.41
CA ASP A 228 -8.52 -11.86 -0.69
C ASP A 228 -8.65 -11.18 0.66
N ILE A 229 -7.97 -11.78 1.63
CA ILE A 229 -7.84 -11.24 2.99
C ILE A 229 -6.46 -11.60 3.57
N ILE A 230 -5.84 -10.63 4.23
CA ILE A 230 -4.62 -10.81 5.00
C ILE A 230 -4.93 -10.44 6.44
N ILE A 231 -4.62 -11.33 7.38
CA ILE A 231 -4.85 -11.11 8.80
C ILE A 231 -3.51 -11.16 9.52
N THR A 232 -3.23 -10.20 10.38
CA THR A 232 -2.11 -10.28 11.32
C THR A 232 -2.63 -10.37 12.75
N THR A 233 -1.92 -11.10 13.60
CA THR A 233 -2.33 -11.29 15.00
C THR A 233 -1.13 -11.62 15.89
N ASN A 234 -1.20 -11.13 17.13
CA ASN A 234 -0.25 -11.49 18.18
C ASN A 234 -0.60 -12.80 18.91
N LEU A 235 -1.77 -13.38 18.61
CA LEU A 235 -2.18 -14.65 19.16
C LEU A 235 -1.48 -15.82 18.45
N ALA A 236 -1.20 -16.87 19.22
CA ALA A 236 -0.84 -18.17 18.65
C ALA A 236 -2.04 -18.73 17.88
N ALA A 237 -1.80 -19.56 16.87
CA ALA A 237 -2.84 -20.05 15.97
C ALA A 237 -3.99 -20.78 16.71
N GLU A 238 -3.63 -21.51 17.77
CA GLU A 238 -4.55 -22.25 18.63
C GLU A 238 -5.50 -21.30 19.34
N LYS A 239 -4.97 -20.19 19.89
CA LYS A 239 -5.77 -19.18 20.62
C LYS A 239 -6.73 -18.40 19.71
N ILE A 240 -6.44 -18.31 18.41
CA ILE A 240 -7.37 -17.69 17.45
C ILE A 240 -8.59 -18.59 17.28
N ALA A 241 -8.39 -19.90 17.22
CA ALA A 241 -9.49 -20.85 17.10
C ALA A 241 -10.38 -20.87 18.35
N ASP A 242 -9.80 -20.65 19.53
CA ASP A 242 -10.58 -20.52 20.77
C ASP A 242 -11.34 -19.19 20.86
N LYS A 243 -10.79 -18.12 20.28
CA LYS A 243 -11.36 -16.76 20.35
C LYS A 243 -12.51 -16.54 19.36
N TYR A 244 -12.49 -17.19 18.21
CA TYR A 244 -13.50 -17.03 17.16
C TYR A 244 -14.21 -18.35 16.87
N ASN A 245 -15.51 -18.29 16.60
CA ASN A 245 -16.30 -19.50 16.36
C ASN A 245 -15.82 -20.31 15.13
N ASP A 246 -16.18 -21.60 15.12
CA ASP A 246 -15.81 -22.55 14.07
C ASP A 246 -16.21 -22.09 12.66
N GLN A 247 -17.34 -21.39 12.52
CA GLN A 247 -17.81 -20.91 11.22
C GLN A 247 -16.86 -19.89 10.61
N THR A 248 -16.31 -19.01 11.42
CA THR A 248 -15.36 -17.97 11.00
C THR A 248 -13.98 -18.56 10.71
N MET A 249 -13.55 -19.50 11.56
CA MET A 249 -12.31 -20.23 11.33
C MET A 249 -12.36 -21.09 10.07
N SER A 250 -13.51 -21.71 9.78
CA SER A 250 -13.74 -22.47 8.55
C SER A 250 -13.61 -21.59 7.30
N ARG A 251 -14.17 -20.37 7.34
CA ARG A 251 -14.00 -19.37 6.26
C ARG A 251 -12.55 -18.99 6.06
N LEU A 252 -11.85 -18.68 7.15
CA LEU A 252 -10.43 -18.35 7.09
C LEU A 252 -9.63 -19.49 6.44
N ARG A 253 -9.89 -20.74 6.83
CA ARG A 253 -9.17 -21.92 6.32
C ARG A 253 -9.46 -22.26 4.86
N LYS A 254 -10.63 -21.87 4.31
CA LYS A 254 -11.08 -22.18 2.93
C LYS A 254 -10.01 -21.95 1.86
N PHE A 255 -9.25 -20.86 2.00
CA PHE A 255 -8.18 -20.45 1.08
C PHE A 255 -6.82 -20.19 1.76
N ALA A 256 -6.60 -20.75 2.96
CA ALA A 256 -5.38 -20.50 3.74
C ALA A 256 -4.19 -21.42 3.44
N LYS A 257 -4.39 -22.50 2.67
CA LYS A 257 -3.35 -23.51 2.40
C LYS A 257 -2.13 -22.86 1.75
N GLY A 258 -0.99 -22.89 2.44
CA GLY A 258 0.28 -22.31 1.95
C GLY A 258 0.42 -20.79 2.14
N ASN A 259 -0.52 -20.16 2.85
CA ASN A 259 -0.58 -18.71 3.09
C ASN A 259 -0.49 -18.34 4.59
N PHE A 260 -0.28 -19.34 5.46
CA PHE A 260 -0.02 -19.12 6.88
C PHE A 260 1.47 -18.81 7.09
N ILE A 261 1.76 -17.73 7.81
CA ILE A 261 3.14 -17.34 8.10
C ILE A 261 3.31 -17.16 9.61
N ASN A 262 4.25 -17.90 10.19
CA ASN A 262 4.60 -17.76 11.59
C ASN A 262 5.86 -16.90 11.77
N PHE A 263 5.71 -15.76 12.42
CA PHE A 263 6.79 -14.91 12.88
C PHE A 263 7.29 -15.42 14.24
N GLY A 264 8.07 -16.50 14.16
CA GLY A 264 8.59 -17.24 15.30
C GLY A 264 9.49 -16.43 16.23
N GLU A 265 9.82 -17.01 17.39
CA GLU A 265 10.59 -16.35 18.45
C GLU A 265 12.03 -16.01 18.07
N THR A 266 12.57 -16.71 17.07
CA THR A 266 13.90 -16.47 16.52
C THR A 266 13.99 -15.17 15.72
N ILE A 267 12.86 -14.58 15.32
CA ILE A 267 12.83 -13.25 14.69
C ILE A 267 12.87 -12.20 15.82
N PRO A 268 13.85 -11.28 15.79
CA PRO A 268 14.03 -10.29 16.85
C PRO A 268 12.85 -9.31 16.91
N ASP A 269 12.61 -8.76 18.10
CA ASP A 269 11.68 -7.65 18.29
C ASP A 269 12.37 -6.34 17.89
N TYR A 270 12.01 -5.83 16.71
CA TYR A 270 12.60 -4.62 16.16
C TYR A 270 12.13 -3.33 16.85
N ARG A 271 11.06 -3.39 17.67
CA ARG A 271 10.60 -2.23 18.47
C ARG A 271 11.44 -2.04 19.74
N ARG A 272 12.12 -3.10 20.21
CA ARG A 272 13.04 -3.06 21.38
C ARG A 272 14.50 -2.83 21.03
N ALA A 273 14.84 -2.93 19.74
CA ALA A 273 16.20 -2.73 19.23
C ALA A 273 16.48 -1.27 18.78
N MET A 274 15.56 -0.35 19.09
CA MET A 274 15.70 1.12 18.99
C MET A 274 15.64 1.70 20.40
#